data_AF-A0A519JVU2-F1
#
_entry.id   AF-A0A519JVU2-F1
#
_cell.length_a   1.000
_cell.length_b   1.000
_cell.length_c   1.000
_cell.angle_alpha   90.00
_cell.angle_beta   90.00
_cell.angle_gamma   90.00
#
_symmetry.space_group_name_H-M   'P 1'
#
loop_
_entity.id
_entity.type
_entity.pdbx_description
1 polymer ?
#
loop_
_entity_poly.entity_id
_entity_poly.type
_entity_poly.pdbx_seq_one_letter_code
_entity_poly.pdbx_strand_id
1 'polypeptide(L)' 'DNLLAAKENAKNTAGSQLQAEEYCNKVKPLFDNIRDASDALEMMVDDELWPMTKYRELLFTR' A
#
# COMPACT_ATOMS: atom_id res chain seq x y z
N ASP A 1 -8.35 -6.80 6.87
CA ASP A 1 -9.68 -6.28 7.24
C ASP A 1 -9.72 -4.77 7.47
N ASN A 2 -8.85 -4.21 8.32
CA ASN A 2 -8.86 -2.77 8.64
C ASN A 2 -8.71 -1.84 7.42
N LEU A 3 -7.88 -2.19 6.44
CA LEU A 3 -7.68 -1.40 5.22
C LEU A 3 -8.95 -1.35 4.35
N LEU A 4 -9.64 -2.49 4.19
CA LEU A 4 -10.87 -2.56 3.39
C LEU A 4 -11.99 -1.76 4.05
N ALA A 5 -12.15 -1.88 5.38
CA ALA A 5 -13.11 -1.09 6.14
C ALA A 5 -12.83 0.41 6.06
N ALA A 6 -11.56 0.83 6.24
CA ALA A 6 -11.17 2.23 6.13
C ALA A 6 -11.41 2.80 4.73
N LYS A 7 -11.16 2.01 3.67
CA LYS A 7 -11.41 2.41 2.28
C LYS A 7 -12.90 2.62 2.01
N GLU A 8 -13.75 1.69 2.43
CA GLU A 8 -15.20 1.82 2.23
C GLU A 8 -15.77 3.03 2.99
N ASN A 9 -15.28 3.30 4.21
CA ASN A 9 -15.67 4.50 4.96
C ASN A 9 -15.24 5.79 4.24
N ALA A 10 -14.00 5.87 3.75
CA ALA A 10 -13.53 7.04 3.00
C ALA A 10 -14.31 7.23 1.69
N LYS A 11 -14.67 6.15 1.00
CA LYS A 11 -15.48 6.20 -0.22
C LYS A 11 -16.90 6.73 0.01
N ASN A 12 -17.52 6.35 1.14
CA ASN A 12 -18.88 6.76 1.49
C ASN A 12 -18.96 8.15 2.13
N THR A 13 -17.83 8.83 2.33
CA THR A 13 -17.78 10.19 2.88
C THR A 13 -18.26 11.21 1.84
N ALA A 14 -19.23 12.04 2.20
CA ALA A 14 -19.78 13.08 1.32
C ALA A 14 -18.86 14.31 1.29
N GLY A 15 -18.60 14.83 0.09
CA GLY A 15 -17.74 15.99 -0.13
C GLY A 15 -16.30 15.59 -0.46
N SER A 16 -15.76 16.19 -1.52
CA SER A 16 -14.43 15.85 -2.06
C SER A 16 -13.29 16.11 -1.07
N GLN A 17 -13.38 17.20 -0.31
CA GLN A 17 -12.35 17.58 0.66
C GLN A 17 -12.26 16.59 1.83
N LEU A 18 -13.40 16.30 2.46
CA LEU A 18 -13.48 15.35 3.57
C LEU A 18 -13.08 13.94 3.13
N GLN A 19 -13.51 13.53 1.93
CA GLN A 19 -13.06 12.28 1.35
C GLN A 19 -11.53 12.23 1.20
N ALA A 20 -10.91 13.28 0.67
CA ALA A 20 -9.45 13.34 0.53
C ALA A 20 -8.73 13.25 1.88
N GLU A 21 -9.24 13.93 2.91
CA GLU A 21 -8.71 13.87 4.27
C GLU A 21 -8.82 12.47 4.88
N GLU A 22 -9.94 11.78 4.69
CA GLU A 22 -10.14 10.40 5.14
C GLU A 22 -9.15 9.43 4.47
N TYR A 23 -8.94 9.56 3.15
CA TYR A 23 -7.93 8.76 2.45
C TYR A 23 -6.51 9.06 2.95
N CYS A 24 -6.17 10.33 3.14
CA CYS A 24 -4.84 10.75 3.57
C CYS A 24 -4.50 10.30 4.99
N ASN A 25 -5.45 10.43 5.92
CA ASN A 25 -5.18 10.24 7.34
C ASN A 25 -5.54 8.85 7.86
N LYS A 26 -6.47 8.12 7.21
CA LYS A 26 -6.92 6.81 7.68
C LYS A 26 -6.53 5.66 6.76
N VAL A 27 -6.59 5.85 5.44
CA VAL A 27 -6.29 4.77 4.49
C VAL A 27 -4.80 4.68 4.22
N LYS A 28 -4.14 5.81 3.91
CA LYS A 28 -2.71 5.84 3.55
C LYS A 28 -1.79 5.26 4.64
N PRO A 29 -1.93 5.56 5.94
CA PRO A 29 -1.00 5.04 6.95
C PRO A 29 -1.08 3.52 7.14
N LEU A 30 -2.21 2.90 6.77
CA LEU A 30 -2.34 1.44 6.85
C LEU A 30 -1.45 0.71 5.84
N PHE A 31 -1.01 1.40 4.78
CA PHE A 31 -0.08 0.84 3.80
C PHE A 31 1.35 0.73 4.32
N ASP A 32 1.75 1.48 5.36
CA ASP A 32 3.10 1.41 5.90
C ASP A 32 3.39 0.02 6.46
N ASN A 33 2.48 -0.52 7.27
CA ASN A 33 2.60 -1.89 7.80
C ASN A 33 2.56 -2.97 6.70
N ILE A 34 1.77 -2.75 5.64
CA ILE A 34 1.70 -3.67 4.50
C ILE A 34 3.02 -3.66 3.74
N ARG A 35 3.61 -2.47 3.57
CA ARG A 35 4.90 -2.30 2.91
C ARG A 35 5.99 -3.00 3.70
N ASP A 36 6.07 -2.80 5.01
CA ASP A 36 7.07 -3.45 5.85
C ASP A 36 7.00 -5.00 5.74
N ALA A 37 5.78 -5.56 5.74
CA ALA A 37 5.58 -6.99 5.54
C ALA A 37 5.95 -7.46 4.12
N SER A 38 5.65 -6.65 3.10
CA SER A 38 6.00 -6.94 1.70
C SER A 38 7.51 -6.89 1.49
N ASP A 39 8.20 -5.88 2.02
CA ASP A 39 9.64 -5.72 1.92
C ASP A 39 10.37 -6.88 2.62
N ALA A 40 9.85 -7.34 3.76
CA ALA A 40 10.37 -8.53 4.44
C ALA A 40 10.18 -9.82 3.61
N LEU A 41 9.04 -9.97 2.93
CA LEU A 41 8.80 -11.10 2.04
C LEU A 41 9.70 -11.06 0.79
N GLU A 42 9.90 -9.89 0.18
CA GLU A 42 10.81 -9.72 -0.96
C GLU A 42 12.24 -10.17 -0.63
N MET A 43 12.68 -10.01 0.62
CA MET A 43 13.99 -10.48 1.08
C MET A 43 14.08 -12.00 1.30
N MET A 44 12.96 -12.66 1.61
CA MET A 44 12.94 -14.09 1.95
C MET A 44 12.55 -14.98 0.76
N VAL A 45 11.75 -14.46 -0.17
CA VAL A 45 11.25 -15.17 -1.34
C VAL A 45 12.29 -15.12 -2.46
N ASP A 46 12.48 -16.25 -3.13
CA ASP A 46 13.38 -16.35 -4.29
C ASP A 46 12.92 -15.40 -5.42
N ASP A 47 13.89 -14.84 -6.14
CA ASP A 47 13.66 -13.89 -7.23
C ASP A 47 12.76 -14.47 -8.33
N GLU A 48 12.99 -15.73 -8.69
CA GLU A 48 12.24 -16.42 -9.74
C GLU A 48 10.76 -16.64 -9.39
N LEU A 49 10.41 -16.61 -8.10
CA LEU A 49 9.05 -16.80 -7.61
C LEU A 49 8.34 -15.49 -7.32
N TRP A 50 9.04 -14.35 -7.33
CA TRP A 50 8.46 -13.05 -7.03
C TRP A 50 7.85 -12.44 -8.30
N PRO A 51 6.51 -12.29 -8.40
CA PRO A 51 5.85 -11.95 -9.66
C PRO A 51 5.89 -10.44 -10.00
N MET A 52 6.37 -9.61 -9.08
CA MET A 52 6.37 -8.14 -9.21
C MET A 52 7.79 -7.63 -9.46
N THR A 53 7.93 -6.52 -10.17
CA THR A 53 9.24 -5.87 -10.34
C THR A 53 9.77 -5.37 -9.00
N LYS A 54 11.01 -5.71 -8.67
CA LYS A 54 11.64 -5.33 -7.40
C LYS A 54 11.92 -3.83 -7.37
N TYR A 55 11.93 -3.24 -6.18
CA TYR A 55 12.23 -1.81 -6.03
C TYR A 55 13.60 -1.43 -6.60
N ARG A 56 14.58 -2.33 -6.49
CA ARG A 56 15.92 -2.14 -7.09
C ARG A 56 15.86 -2.04 -8.62
N GLU A 57 15.03 -2.85 -9.26
CA GLU A 57 14.88 -2.86 -10.72
C GLU A 57 14.14 -1.61 -11.20
N LEU A 58 13.14 -1.15 -10.43
CA LEU A 58 12.41 0.08 -10.73
C LEU A 58 13.28 1.33 -10.61
N LEU A 59 14.18 1.38 -9.62
CA LEU A 59 15.02 2.55 -9.34
C LEU A 59 16.36 2.53 -10.09
N PHE A 60 16.84 1.35 -10.49
CA PHE A 60 18.12 1.17 -11.17
C PHE A 60 17.93 0.30 -12.41
N THR A 61 17.35 0.89 -13.46
CA THR A 61 17.42 0.35 -14.82
C THR A 61 18.80 0.65 -15.41
N ARG A 62 19.82 -0.11 -15.00
CA ARG A 62 21.14 -0.12 -15.65
C ARG A 62 21.76 -1.50 -15.65
#